data_AF-A0A7Y6IR52-F1
#
_entry.id   AF-A0A7Y6IR52-F1
#
_cell.length_a   1.000
_cell.length_b   1.000
_cell.length_c   1.000
_cell.angle_alpha   90.00
_cell.angle_beta   90.00
_cell.angle_gamma   90.00
#
_symmetry.space_group_name_H-M   'P 1'
#
loop_
_entity.id
_entity.type
_entity.pdbx_description
1 polymer ?
#
loop_
_entity_poly.entity_id
_entity_poly.type
_entity_poly.pdbx_seq_one_letter_code
_entity_poly.pdbx_strand_id
1 'polypeptide(L)'
;MNAVSDVDRERAVELVQQAYADGRLDPAELERRLERALTATSAHELEPVVADLPDEVVLITTTGGRVTRAGDWQVPRRLRIESEYGGVRLDLSRAHVPYTRIDVELRLGYGSATIILPAGASADTDGVRTAWGRVTCKAAGRPRPGELHVKVTGQMPYGRLTIRAARG
;
A
#
# COMPACT_ATOMS: atom_id res chain seq x y z
N MET A 1 -6.52 14.97 21.28
CA MET A 1 -7.36 13.76 21.10
C MET A 1 -7.80 13.74 19.65
N ASN A 2 -7.36 12.75 18.86
CA ASN A 2 -7.82 12.57 17.48
C ASN A 2 -9.14 11.79 17.51
N ALA A 3 -10.25 12.50 17.38
CA ALA A 3 -11.58 11.90 17.24
C ALA A 3 -11.64 11.05 15.96
N VAL A 4 -12.33 9.92 16.03
CA VAL A 4 -12.47 8.99 14.91
C VAL A 4 -13.69 9.36 14.07
N SER A 5 -13.57 9.32 12.73
CA SER A 5 -14.67 9.61 11.82
C SER A 5 -15.56 8.38 11.57
N ASP A 6 -16.77 8.58 11.04
CA ASP A 6 -17.62 7.47 10.57
C ASP A 6 -16.91 6.63 9.51
N VAL A 7 -16.14 7.27 8.62
CA VAL A 7 -15.35 6.60 7.57
C VAL A 7 -14.28 5.68 8.16
N ASP A 8 -13.61 6.11 9.23
CA ASP A 8 -12.62 5.27 9.92
C ASP A 8 -13.29 4.05 10.58
N ARG A 9 -14.49 4.22 11.14
CA ARG A 9 -15.28 3.11 11.72
C ARG A 9 -15.76 2.13 10.65
N GLU A 10 -16.31 2.63 9.54
CA GLU A 10 -16.74 1.82 8.39
C GLU A 10 -15.58 0.99 7.85
N ARG A 11 -14.41 1.61 7.67
CA ARG A 11 -13.22 0.92 7.19
C ARG A 11 -12.75 -0.18 8.15
N ALA A 12 -12.78 0.07 9.46
CA ALA A 12 -12.45 -0.96 10.44
C ALA A 12 -13.44 -2.14 10.39
N VAL A 13 -14.73 -1.86 10.20
CA VAL A 13 -15.78 -2.88 10.03
C VAL A 13 -15.53 -3.74 8.79
N GLU A 14 -15.22 -3.14 7.64
CA GLU A 14 -14.91 -3.86 6.40
C GLU A 14 -13.73 -4.81 6.58
N LEU A 15 -12.65 -4.35 7.23
CA LEU A 15 -11.46 -5.17 7.49
C LEU A 15 -11.78 -6.39 8.37
N VAL A 16 -12.59 -6.19 9.42
CA VAL A 16 -13.02 -7.27 10.32
C VAL A 16 -13.91 -8.28 9.59
N GLN A 17 -14.88 -7.82 8.80
CA GLN A 17 -15.74 -8.69 8.00
C GLN A 17 -14.95 -9.50 6.96
N GLN A 18 -14.01 -8.86 6.27
CA GLN A 18 -13.15 -9.54 5.30
C GLN A 18 -12.28 -10.61 5.98
N ALA A 19 -11.72 -10.33 7.15
CA ALA A 19 -10.92 -11.30 7.88
C ALA A 19 -11.73 -12.53 8.34
N TYR A 20 -13.01 -12.35 8.67
CA TYR A 20 -13.92 -13.46 8.92
C TYR A 20 -14.22 -14.27 7.65
N ALA A 21 -14.51 -13.59 6.54
CA ALA A 21 -14.72 -14.25 5.24
C ALA A 21 -13.50 -15.08 4.81
N ASP A 22 -12.29 -14.60 5.13
CA ASP A 22 -11.02 -15.29 4.89
C ASP A 22 -10.71 -16.41 5.92
N GLY A 23 -11.58 -16.65 6.90
CA GLY A 23 -11.45 -17.71 7.91
C GLY A 23 -10.40 -17.43 9.00
N ARG A 24 -9.97 -16.18 9.16
CA ARG A 24 -8.96 -15.78 10.17
C ARG A 24 -9.55 -15.44 11.53
N LEU A 25 -10.83 -15.10 11.55
CA LEU A 25 -11.59 -14.82 12.76
C LEU A 25 -12.68 -15.88 12.92
N ASP A 26 -12.93 -16.29 14.15
CA ASP A 26 -14.13 -17.04 14.48
C ASP A 26 -15.34 -16.08 14.66
N PRO A 27 -16.57 -16.59 14.74
CA PRO A 27 -17.77 -15.74 14.88
C PRO A 27 -17.77 -14.86 16.13
N ALA A 28 -17.26 -15.35 17.27
CA ALA A 28 -17.23 -14.58 18.51
C ALA A 28 -16.23 -13.42 18.41
N GLU A 29 -15.11 -13.65 17.72
CA GLU A 29 -14.10 -12.65 17.45
C GLU A 29 -14.58 -11.58 16.47
N LEU A 30 -15.35 -11.97 15.44
CA LEU A 30 -16.04 -11.05 14.53
C LEU A 30 -16.96 -10.11 15.31
N GLU A 31 -17.89 -10.64 16.11
CA GLU A 31 -18.86 -9.85 16.88
C GLU A 31 -18.17 -8.86 17.82
N ARG A 32 -17.21 -9.35 18.61
CA ARG A 32 -16.44 -8.54 19.57
C ARG A 32 -15.69 -7.40 18.89
N ARG A 33 -15.11 -7.64 17.71
CA ARG A 33 -14.37 -6.62 16.96
C ARG A 33 -15.29 -5.62 16.28
N LEU A 34 -16.45 -6.06 15.75
CA LEU A 34 -17.45 -5.17 15.18
C LEU A 34 -18.04 -4.21 16.21
N GLU A 35 -18.38 -4.71 17.40
CA GLU A 35 -18.89 -3.86 18.48
C GLU A 35 -17.86 -2.78 18.86
N ARG A 36 -16.59 -3.17 19.03
CA ARG A 36 -15.50 -2.24 19.33
C ARG A 36 -15.26 -1.23 18.20
N ALA A 37 -15.36 -1.65 16.94
CA ALA A 37 -15.21 -0.75 15.80
C ALA A 37 -16.33 0.29 15.77
N LEU A 38 -17.59 -0.13 15.93
CA LEU A 38 -18.76 0.72 15.83
C LEU A 38 -18.91 1.70 17.01
N THR A 39 -18.41 1.32 18.19
CA THR A 39 -18.47 2.14 19.41
C THR A 39 -17.23 3.00 19.64
N ALA A 40 -16.20 2.86 18.80
CA ALA A 40 -14.97 3.62 18.95
C ALA A 40 -15.22 5.13 18.82
N THR A 41 -14.65 5.89 19.74
CA THR A 41 -14.71 7.36 19.78
C THR A 41 -13.36 8.01 19.47
N SER A 42 -12.29 7.23 19.47
CA SER A 42 -10.93 7.68 19.19
C SER A 42 -10.17 6.72 18.26
N ALA A 43 -9.19 7.25 17.52
CA ALA A 43 -8.37 6.43 16.62
C ALA A 43 -7.59 5.31 17.35
N HIS A 44 -7.18 5.57 18.61
CA HIS A 44 -6.47 4.57 19.44
C HIS A 44 -7.36 3.38 19.82
N GLU A 45 -8.69 3.56 19.87
CA GLU A 45 -9.62 2.46 20.11
C GLU A 45 -9.75 1.53 18.89
N LEU A 46 -9.59 2.06 17.67
CA LEU A 46 -9.62 1.28 16.42
C LEU A 46 -8.31 0.53 16.15
N GLU A 47 -7.15 1.07 16.54
CA GLU A 47 -5.85 0.40 16.34
C GLU A 47 -5.83 -1.09 16.74
N PRO A 48 -6.24 -1.49 17.97
CA PRO A 48 -6.24 -2.89 18.37
C PRO A 48 -7.33 -3.73 17.72
N VAL A 49 -8.32 -3.15 17.03
CA VAL A 49 -9.38 -3.89 16.33
C VAL A 49 -8.85 -4.49 15.02
N VAL A 50 -7.97 -3.77 14.34
CA VAL A 50 -7.47 -4.12 13.00
C VAL A 50 -5.98 -4.47 12.96
N ALA A 51 -5.29 -4.48 14.10
CA ALA A 51 -3.83 -4.60 14.20
C ALA A 51 -3.23 -5.80 13.46
N ASP A 52 -3.90 -6.95 13.52
CA ASP A 52 -3.53 -8.24 12.92
C ASP A 52 -4.31 -8.55 11.64
N LEU A 53 -5.21 -7.66 11.22
CA LEU A 53 -6.02 -7.85 10.03
C LEU A 53 -5.28 -7.37 8.77
N PRO A 54 -5.47 -8.06 7.63
CA PRO A 54 -4.91 -7.58 6.38
C PRO A 54 -5.62 -6.28 5.97
N ASP A 55 -4.88 -5.18 5.79
CA ASP A 55 -5.47 -3.97 5.21
C ASP A 55 -6.06 -4.26 3.83
N GLU A 56 -7.11 -3.53 3.48
CA GLU A 56 -7.73 -3.53 2.16
C GLU A 56 -6.66 -3.24 1.10
N VAL A 57 -6.57 -4.14 0.12
CA VAL A 57 -5.64 -3.99 -1.00
C VAL A 57 -6.37 -3.27 -2.12
N VAL A 58 -5.99 -2.03 -2.39
CA VAL A 58 -6.47 -1.35 -3.58
C VAL A 58 -5.82 -1.99 -4.81
N LEU A 59 -6.65 -2.54 -5.69
CA LEU A 59 -6.21 -3.19 -6.93
C LEU A 59 -6.34 -2.21 -8.11
N ILE A 60 -5.26 -2.01 -8.84
CA ILE A 60 -5.25 -1.28 -10.11
C ILE A 60 -4.82 -2.25 -11.22
N THR A 61 -5.73 -2.54 -12.16
CA THR A 61 -5.48 -3.46 -13.27
C THR A 61 -5.53 -2.74 -14.60
N THR A 62 -4.64 -3.11 -15.52
CA THR A 62 -4.78 -2.75 -16.95
C THR A 62 -4.16 -3.80 -17.85
N THR A 63 -4.79 -4.12 -18.97
CA THR A 63 -4.18 -5.04 -19.95
C THR A 63 -3.03 -4.34 -20.70
N GLY A 64 -3.22 -3.08 -21.09
CA GLY A 64 -2.28 -2.31 -21.90
C GLY A 64 -2.35 -0.81 -21.60
N GLY A 65 -1.24 -0.10 -21.83
CA GLY A 65 -1.15 1.35 -21.62
C GLY A 65 -0.42 1.74 -20.34
N ARG A 66 -0.51 3.02 -19.95
CA ARG A 66 0.22 3.55 -18.79
C ARG A 66 -0.72 3.87 -17.63
N VAL A 67 -0.58 3.15 -16.52
CA VAL A 67 -1.15 3.56 -15.23
C VAL A 67 -0.34 4.71 -14.68
N THR A 68 -0.99 5.85 -14.41
CA THR A 68 -0.37 6.96 -13.69
C THR A 68 -1.20 7.31 -12.46
N ARG A 69 -0.53 7.40 -11.32
CA ARG A 69 -1.05 7.94 -10.05
C ARG A 69 -0.10 9.04 -9.61
N ALA A 70 -0.60 10.27 -9.51
CA ALA A 70 0.18 11.47 -9.20
C ALA A 70 -0.74 12.57 -8.64
N GLY A 71 -0.15 13.62 -8.08
CA GLY A 71 -0.89 14.73 -7.48
C GLY A 71 -1.33 14.41 -6.05
N ASP A 72 -2.34 15.13 -5.57
CA ASP A 72 -2.89 15.00 -4.22
C ASP A 72 -3.95 13.90 -4.19
N TRP A 73 -3.49 12.65 -4.14
CA TRP A 73 -4.35 11.49 -4.00
C TRP A 73 -3.99 10.77 -2.70
N GLN A 74 -5.00 10.14 -2.08
CA GLN A 74 -4.82 9.39 -0.85
C GLN A 74 -4.22 8.02 -1.15
N VAL A 75 -3.02 7.77 -0.63
CA VAL A 75 -2.28 6.53 -0.88
C VAL A 75 -2.76 5.46 0.09
N PRO A 76 -3.25 4.31 -0.39
CA PRO A 76 -3.64 3.21 0.48
C PRO A 76 -2.39 2.58 1.10
N ARG A 77 -2.58 1.95 2.26
CA ARG A 77 -1.51 1.25 2.96
C ARG A 77 -0.98 0.05 2.16
N ARG A 78 -1.85 -0.59 1.37
CA ARG A 78 -1.49 -1.70 0.48
C ARG A 78 -2.04 -1.45 -0.92
N LEU A 79 -1.16 -1.48 -1.90
CA LEU A 79 -1.48 -1.24 -3.30
C LEU A 79 -0.99 -2.42 -4.13
N ARG A 80 -1.86 -3.02 -4.95
CA ARG A 80 -1.46 -4.00 -5.97
C ARG A 80 -1.71 -3.41 -7.35
N ILE A 81 -0.70 -3.45 -8.20
CA ILE A 81 -0.80 -3.00 -9.59
C ILE A 81 -0.47 -4.17 -10.51
N GLU A 82 -1.46 -4.56 -11.30
CA GLU A 82 -1.35 -5.66 -12.25
C GLU A 82 -1.44 -5.11 -13.68
N SER A 83 -0.49 -5.50 -14.52
CA SER A 83 -0.52 -5.13 -15.93
C SER A 83 0.19 -6.14 -16.82
N GLU A 84 -0.45 -6.54 -17.92
CA GLU A 84 0.17 -7.46 -18.87
C GLU A 84 1.18 -6.74 -19.76
N TYR A 85 0.81 -5.56 -20.29
CA TYR A 85 1.64 -4.71 -21.12
C TYR A 85 1.62 -3.25 -20.67
N GLY A 86 2.75 -2.55 -20.83
CA GLY A 86 2.80 -1.09 -20.73
C GLY A 86 3.63 -0.58 -19.55
N GLY A 87 3.07 0.27 -18.70
CA GLY A 87 3.87 0.79 -17.59
C GLY A 87 3.12 1.46 -16.47
N VAL A 88 3.80 1.57 -15.35
CA VAL A 88 3.30 2.16 -14.11
C VAL A 88 4.13 3.39 -13.78
N ARG A 89 3.48 4.51 -13.51
CA ARG A 89 4.08 5.66 -12.84
C ARG A 89 3.31 5.91 -11.55
N LEU A 90 3.97 5.65 -10.44
CA LEU A 90 3.48 5.96 -9.10
C LEU A 90 4.28 7.14 -8.56
N ASP A 91 3.67 8.32 -8.55
CA ASP A 91 4.27 9.54 -8.04
C ASP A 91 3.71 9.87 -6.67
N LEU A 92 4.51 9.59 -5.64
CA LEU A 92 4.18 9.83 -4.24
C LEU A 92 4.66 11.21 -3.78
N SER A 93 5.34 11.99 -4.62
CA SER A 93 5.99 13.25 -4.23
C SER A 93 5.03 14.34 -3.75
N ARG A 94 3.77 14.30 -4.19
CA ARG A 94 2.68 15.21 -3.79
C ARG A 94 1.47 14.46 -3.23
N ALA A 95 1.61 13.16 -2.99
CA ALA A 95 0.50 12.33 -2.57
C ALA A 95 0.28 12.45 -1.05
N HIS A 96 -0.96 12.33 -0.61
CA HIS A 96 -1.28 12.27 0.80
C HIS A 96 -1.06 10.83 1.31
N VAL A 97 -0.01 10.64 2.11
CA VAL A 97 0.33 9.34 2.70
C VAL A 97 0.20 9.44 4.22
N PRO A 98 -0.92 9.00 4.82
CA PRO A 98 -1.13 9.09 6.27
C PRO A 98 -0.39 8.00 7.06
N TYR A 99 0.59 7.33 6.42
CA TYR A 99 1.30 6.17 6.96
C TYR A 99 2.81 6.37 6.84
N THR A 100 3.56 5.91 7.82
CA THR A 100 5.04 5.82 7.74
C THR A 100 5.50 4.60 6.96
N ARG A 101 4.60 3.67 6.64
CA ARG A 101 4.89 2.48 5.83
C ARG A 101 3.73 2.14 4.91
N ILE A 102 4.04 1.86 3.65
CA ILE A 102 3.11 1.28 2.68
C ILE A 102 3.75 0.10 1.94
N ASP A 103 2.91 -0.83 1.49
CA ASP A 103 3.32 -1.97 0.67
C ASP A 103 2.78 -1.81 -0.77
N VAL A 104 3.65 -1.97 -1.75
CA VAL A 104 3.33 -1.93 -3.18
C VAL A 104 3.70 -3.25 -3.83
N GLU A 105 2.71 -3.99 -4.31
CA GLU A 105 2.92 -5.21 -5.10
C GLU A 105 2.77 -4.90 -6.60
N LEU A 106 3.79 -5.25 -7.38
CA LEU A 106 3.81 -5.09 -8.84
C LEU A 106 3.75 -6.46 -9.51
N ARG A 107 2.74 -6.69 -10.35
CA ARG A 107 2.65 -7.86 -11.23
C ARG A 107 2.61 -7.40 -12.67
N LEU A 108 3.78 -7.26 -13.28
CA LEU A 108 3.90 -6.71 -14.63
C LEU A 108 4.44 -7.75 -15.59
N GLY A 109 3.70 -8.12 -16.65
CA GLY A 109 4.20 -9.05 -17.66
C GLY A 109 5.37 -8.45 -18.44
N TYR A 110 5.06 -7.42 -19.23
CA TYR A 110 5.99 -6.63 -20.04
C TYR A 110 5.85 -5.15 -19.71
N GLY A 111 6.95 -4.47 -19.41
CA GLY A 111 6.89 -3.02 -19.20
C GLY A 111 7.85 -2.44 -18.19
N SER A 112 7.48 -1.26 -17.68
CA SER A 112 8.29 -0.59 -16.66
C SER A 112 7.45 0.06 -15.58
N ALA A 113 7.92 -0.02 -14.34
CA ALA A 113 7.40 0.74 -13.21
C ALA A 113 8.40 1.84 -12.83
N THR A 114 7.91 3.06 -12.64
CA THR A 114 8.63 4.15 -12.00
C THR A 114 7.90 4.58 -10.75
N ILE A 115 8.57 4.50 -9.61
CA ILE A 115 8.07 5.00 -8.33
C ILE A 115 8.90 6.22 -7.94
N ILE A 116 8.22 7.33 -7.67
CA ILE A 116 8.84 8.58 -7.23
C ILE A 116 8.44 8.79 -5.78
N LEU A 117 9.42 8.81 -4.89
CA LEU A 117 9.20 8.98 -3.45
C LEU A 117 9.23 10.46 -3.07
N PRO A 118 8.56 10.87 -1.96
CA PRO A 118 8.82 12.14 -1.30
C PRO A 118 10.31 12.29 -0.94
N ALA A 119 10.74 13.52 -0.67
CA ALA A 119 12.05 13.76 -0.06
C ALA A 119 12.13 13.04 1.30
N GLY A 120 13.31 12.53 1.67
CA GLY A 120 13.52 11.83 2.97
C GLY A 120 13.11 10.36 2.99
N ALA A 121 12.14 9.98 2.15
CA ALA A 121 11.58 8.63 2.10
C ALA A 121 12.58 7.54 1.63
N SER A 122 12.28 6.31 2.03
CA SER A 122 13.08 5.12 1.78
C SER A 122 12.28 4.04 1.04
N ALA A 123 12.95 3.09 0.40
CA ALA A 123 12.29 1.95 -0.23
C ALA A 123 13.10 0.66 -0.14
N ASP A 124 12.39 -0.43 0.18
CA ASP A 124 12.88 -1.81 0.13
C ASP A 124 12.37 -2.48 -1.16
N THR A 125 13.26 -3.09 -1.93
CA THR A 125 12.93 -3.81 -3.17
C THR A 125 13.29 -5.30 -3.15
N ASP A 126 13.68 -5.83 -1.99
CA ASP A 126 14.20 -7.20 -1.86
C ASP A 126 13.15 -8.27 -2.22
N GLY A 127 11.86 -7.89 -2.21
CA GLY A 127 10.75 -8.74 -2.61
C GLY A 127 10.42 -8.73 -4.11
N VAL A 128 11.14 -7.97 -4.94
CA VAL A 128 10.90 -7.89 -6.39
C VAL A 128 11.66 -9.00 -7.12
N ARG A 129 11.02 -9.62 -8.12
CA ARG A 129 11.61 -10.69 -8.93
C ARG A 129 11.53 -10.32 -10.42
N THR A 130 12.66 -10.46 -11.12
CA THR A 130 12.79 -10.22 -12.57
C THR A 130 13.56 -11.36 -13.21
N ALA A 131 13.23 -11.76 -14.43
CA ALA A 131 14.00 -12.76 -15.19
C ALA A 131 14.96 -12.08 -16.18
N TRP A 132 14.42 -11.22 -17.05
CA TRP A 132 15.11 -10.45 -18.07
C TRP A 132 14.86 -8.96 -17.87
N GLY A 133 15.07 -8.50 -16.64
CA GLY A 133 14.71 -7.16 -16.18
C GLY A 133 15.81 -6.46 -15.40
N ARG A 134 15.46 -5.31 -14.85
CA ARG A 134 16.35 -4.58 -13.94
C ARG A 134 15.55 -3.87 -12.87
N VAL A 135 15.99 -4.03 -11.63
CA VAL A 135 15.56 -3.20 -10.50
C VAL A 135 16.64 -2.16 -10.22
N THR A 136 16.24 -0.90 -10.10
CA THR A 136 17.15 0.20 -9.74
C THR A 136 16.47 1.05 -8.68
N CYS A 137 16.97 0.98 -7.45
CA CYS A 137 16.55 1.84 -6.36
C CYS A 137 17.67 2.85 -6.07
N LYS A 138 17.36 4.15 -6.16
CA LYS A 138 18.26 5.24 -5.79
C LYS A 138 17.91 5.88 -4.44
N ALA A 139 16.88 5.37 -3.77
CA ALA A 139 16.48 5.81 -2.44
C ALA A 139 17.27 5.06 -1.35
N ALA A 140 17.20 5.53 -0.11
CA ALA A 140 17.72 4.77 1.01
C ALA A 140 16.95 3.44 1.14
N GLY A 141 17.67 2.33 1.38
CA GLY A 141 17.06 1.01 1.54
C GLY A 141 16.44 0.76 2.92
N ARG A 142 16.89 1.48 3.95
CA ARG A 142 16.44 1.29 5.33
C ARG A 142 15.38 2.33 5.73
N PRO A 143 14.38 1.93 6.53
CA PRO A 143 13.42 2.86 7.13
C PRO A 143 14.14 3.93 7.96
N ARG A 144 13.59 5.16 7.94
CA ARG A 144 14.02 6.24 8.82
C ARG A 144 12.86 6.62 9.74
N PRO A 145 13.11 6.92 11.03
CA PRO A 145 12.03 7.29 11.95
C PRO A 145 11.23 8.49 11.42
N GLY A 146 9.89 8.37 11.42
CA GLY A 146 8.97 9.43 10.98
C GLY A 146 8.87 9.63 9.46
N GLU A 147 9.73 9.00 8.67
CA GLU A 147 9.74 9.12 7.21
C GLU A 147 9.01 7.95 6.55
N LEU A 148 8.43 8.19 5.37
CA LEU A 148 7.80 7.13 4.60
C LEU A 148 8.81 6.04 4.20
N HIS A 149 8.45 4.79 4.47
CA HIS A 149 9.12 3.60 3.97
C HIS A 149 8.20 2.81 3.03
N VAL A 150 8.63 2.63 1.78
CA VAL A 150 7.86 1.90 0.77
C VAL A 150 8.47 0.51 0.57
N LYS A 151 7.75 -0.55 0.93
CA LYS A 151 8.16 -1.92 0.59
C LYS A 151 7.56 -2.30 -0.75
N VAL A 152 8.42 -2.70 -1.69
CA VAL A 152 8.01 -3.10 -3.03
C VAL A 152 8.25 -4.60 -3.23
N THR A 153 7.23 -5.30 -3.72
CA THR A 153 7.27 -6.74 -3.97
C THR A 153 6.66 -7.09 -5.33
N GLY A 154 6.80 -8.35 -5.74
CA GLY A 154 6.06 -8.90 -6.86
C GLY A 154 6.93 -9.35 -8.03
N GLN A 155 6.27 -9.73 -9.13
CA GLN A 155 6.89 -10.36 -10.28
C GLN A 155 6.81 -9.47 -11.51
N MET A 156 7.95 -9.26 -12.15
CA MET A 156 8.04 -8.56 -13.43
C MET A 156 9.09 -9.19 -14.34
N PRO A 157 8.79 -10.37 -14.93
CA PRO A 157 9.78 -11.19 -15.62
C PRO A 157 10.53 -10.42 -16.72
N TYR A 158 9.84 -9.57 -17.49
CA TYR A 158 10.43 -8.78 -18.58
C TYR A 158 10.44 -7.28 -18.29
N GLY A 159 10.41 -6.91 -17.01
CA GLY A 159 10.16 -5.54 -16.58
C GLY A 159 11.36 -4.76 -16.03
N ARG A 160 11.27 -3.44 -16.05
CA ARG A 160 12.18 -2.55 -15.33
C ARG A 160 11.46 -1.84 -14.18
N LEU A 161 12.03 -1.90 -12.98
CA LEU A 161 11.61 -1.06 -11.85
C LEU A 161 12.65 0.02 -11.60
N THR A 162 12.22 1.29 -11.58
CA THR A 162 13.04 2.42 -11.12
C THR A 162 12.37 3.08 -9.93
N ILE A 163 13.09 3.19 -8.82
CA ILE A 163 12.69 3.96 -7.64
C ILE A 163 13.67 5.09 -7.43
N ARG A 164 13.16 6.31 -7.25
CA ARG A 164 13.97 7.50 -6.98
C ARG A 164 13.20 8.48 -6.11
N ALA A 165 13.91 9.35 -5.42
CA ALA A 165 13.28 10.52 -4.80
C ALA A 165 12.81 11.52 -5.87
N ALA A 166 11.85 12.36 -5.50
CA ALA A 166 11.55 13.60 -6.19
C ALA A 166 12.82 14.46 -6.29
N ARG A 167 12.96 15.18 -7.40
CA ARG A 167 13.96 16.26 -7.45
C ARG A 167 13.35 17.43 -6.68
N GLY A 168 14.08 17.93 -5.68
CA GLY A 168 13.74 19.19 -5.00
C GLY A 168 13.75 20.36 -5.97
#